data_AF-A0A2L2LHL7-F1
#
_entry.id   AF-A0A2L2LHL7-F1
#
_cell.length_a   1.000
_cell.length_b   1.000
_cell.length_c   1.000
_cell.angle_alpha   90.00
_cell.angle_beta   90.00
_cell.angle_gamma   90.00
#
_symmetry.space_group_name_H-M   'P 1'
#
loop_
_entity.id
_entity.type
_entity.pdbx_description
1 polymer ?
#
loop_
_entity_poly.entity_id
_entity_poly.type
_entity_poly.pdbx_seq_one_letter_code
_entity_poly.pdbx_strand_id
1 'polypeptide(L)'
;MSTRKKGYTQSASIGGHDIRISTQQDSDGSLKSFQIYMLKESTAYREIVLNFSRAVSIGLKHGVPLGEYVEDFIFSKFEPSGVVQGNASIKSTTSILDYTFRELAISHLGRNDLAQVEDAVPIRDSVQDEDDAPNLSGRERMALNCAVVSRSLEAFMEETAHQKPNDEQAIEDWETMRNDIATLIEQLTALYGDLLSKDSSKRRDIDGRRDRLAAAASRFFERHSQTMDVSVRMSLAAAFVGLFNTMGATMALVTPVLLALFGGGTVTSILKKLGPTKDQEK
;
A
#
# COMPACT_ATOMS: atom_id res chain seq x y z
N MET A 1 -24.00 -4.41 18.52
CA MET A 1 -24.75 -3.78 17.40
C MET A 1 -23.75 -3.16 16.45
N SER A 2 -23.82 -3.46 15.16
CA SER A 2 -22.96 -2.85 14.13
C SER A 2 -23.46 -1.42 13.88
N THR A 3 -22.70 -0.42 14.33
CA THR A 3 -22.97 0.98 14.00
C THR A 3 -22.47 1.24 12.59
N ARG A 4 -23.36 1.59 11.65
CA ARG A 4 -23.00 1.99 10.28
C ARG A 4 -22.03 3.17 10.35
N LYS A 5 -20.84 3.03 9.77
CA LYS A 5 -19.83 4.08 9.74
C LYS A 5 -20.33 5.20 8.80
N LYS A 6 -20.27 6.45 9.27
CA LYS A 6 -20.58 7.63 8.45
C LYS A 6 -19.33 8.08 7.71
N GLY A 7 -19.49 8.70 6.54
CA GLY A 7 -18.40 9.22 5.73
C GLY A 7 -18.91 9.68 4.36
N TYR A 8 -18.02 10.29 3.57
CA TYR A 8 -18.28 10.68 2.19
C TYR A 8 -17.12 10.28 1.29
N THR A 9 -17.40 10.22 -0.01
CA THR A 9 -16.39 10.01 -1.05
C THR A 9 -16.44 11.19 -2.01
N GLN A 10 -15.30 11.84 -2.23
CA GLN A 10 -15.12 12.96 -3.15
C GLN A 10 -14.18 12.54 -4.28
N SER A 11 -14.67 12.58 -5.51
CA SER A 11 -13.84 12.35 -6.70
C SER A 11 -13.50 13.69 -7.35
N ALA A 12 -12.26 13.84 -7.82
CA ALA A 12 -11.80 15.03 -8.52
C ALA A 12 -10.71 14.67 -9.54
N SER A 13 -10.42 15.60 -10.45
CA SER A 13 -9.27 15.50 -11.35
C SER A 13 -8.36 16.70 -11.11
N ILE A 14 -7.08 16.46 -10.85
CA ILE A 14 -6.07 17.49 -10.60
C ILE A 14 -5.05 17.44 -11.73
N GLY A 15 -4.97 18.48 -12.56
CA GLY A 15 -4.00 18.51 -13.66
C GLY A 15 -4.15 17.34 -14.65
N GLY A 16 -5.34 16.75 -14.76
CA GLY A 16 -5.61 15.55 -15.56
C GLY A 16 -5.43 14.21 -14.83
N HIS A 17 -5.06 14.24 -13.54
CA HIS A 17 -4.90 13.07 -12.69
C HIS A 17 -6.15 12.81 -11.85
N ASP A 18 -6.79 11.66 -12.06
CA ASP A 18 -8.02 11.30 -11.37
C ASP A 18 -7.72 10.81 -9.95
N ILE A 19 -8.34 11.49 -8.98
CA ILE A 19 -8.19 11.24 -7.55
C ILE A 19 -9.54 10.98 -6.89
N ARG A 20 -9.54 10.19 -5.82
CA ARG A 20 -10.72 9.95 -4.98
C ARG A 20 -10.33 9.94 -3.52
N ILE A 21 -10.99 10.77 -2.72
CA ILE A 21 -10.87 10.82 -1.27
C ILE A 21 -12.08 10.10 -0.68
N SER A 22 -11.86 9.17 0.25
CA SER A 22 -12.93 8.53 1.01
C SER A 22 -12.69 8.75 2.50
N THR A 23 -13.71 9.17 3.24
CA THR A 23 -13.61 9.49 4.66
C THR A 23 -14.40 8.51 5.52
N GLN A 24 -13.99 8.37 6.78
CA GLN A 24 -14.76 7.73 7.83
C GLN A 24 -14.81 8.65 9.03
N GLN A 25 -15.99 8.76 9.63
CA GLN A 25 -16.29 9.62 10.76
C GLN A 25 -16.65 8.79 11.99
N ASP A 26 -16.40 9.37 13.16
CA ASP A 26 -16.94 8.86 14.42
C ASP A 26 -18.41 9.29 14.62
N SER A 27 -19.03 8.79 15.68
CA SER A 27 -20.46 9.02 15.96
C SER A 27 -20.81 10.48 16.22
N ASP A 28 -19.83 11.27 16.66
CA ASP A 28 -19.91 12.71 16.92
C ASP A 28 -19.71 13.56 15.65
N GLY A 29 -19.41 12.95 14.50
CA GLY A 29 -19.15 13.63 13.23
C GLY A 29 -17.69 14.06 13.02
N SER A 30 -16.81 13.80 14.00
CA SER A 30 -15.37 14.05 13.85
C SER A 30 -14.75 13.11 12.81
N LEU A 31 -13.73 13.58 12.10
CA LEU A 31 -13.03 12.77 11.11
C LEU A 31 -12.15 11.73 11.80
N LYS A 32 -12.44 10.45 11.58
CA LYS A 32 -11.70 9.31 12.14
C LYS A 32 -10.55 8.87 11.23
N SER A 33 -10.78 8.84 9.92
CA SER A 33 -9.78 8.41 8.94
C SER A 33 -10.16 8.85 7.54
N PHE A 34 -9.18 8.91 6.64
CA PHE A 34 -9.44 9.07 5.22
C PHE A 34 -8.47 8.24 4.39
N GLN A 35 -8.82 8.00 3.14
CA GLN A 35 -8.00 7.29 2.16
C GLN A 35 -7.99 8.08 0.86
N ILE A 36 -6.81 8.18 0.24
CA ILE A 36 -6.63 8.79 -1.08
C ILE A 36 -6.37 7.66 -2.09
N TYR A 37 -7.11 7.67 -3.19
CA TYR A 37 -6.96 6.72 -4.29
C TYR A 37 -6.63 7.47 -5.58
N MET A 38 -5.77 6.86 -6.40
CA MET A 38 -5.40 7.34 -7.74
C MET A 38 -5.31 6.15 -8.68
N LEU A 39 -5.79 6.31 -9.92
CA LEU A 39 -5.90 5.21 -10.89
C LEU A 39 -4.81 5.23 -11.97
N LYS A 40 -4.42 6.43 -12.45
CA LYS A 40 -3.54 6.60 -13.62
C LYS A 40 -2.06 6.82 -13.26
N GLU A 41 -1.73 6.78 -11.96
CA GLU A 41 -0.38 7.00 -11.47
C GLU A 41 0.47 5.74 -11.37
N SER A 42 1.79 5.94 -11.29
CA SER A 42 2.72 4.84 -11.01
C SER A 42 2.36 4.12 -9.71
N THR A 43 2.53 2.79 -9.68
CA THR A 43 2.22 1.98 -8.50
C THR A 43 2.96 2.47 -7.25
N ALA A 44 4.25 2.83 -7.39
CA ALA A 44 5.04 3.35 -6.28
C ALA A 44 4.44 4.63 -5.69
N TYR A 45 4.07 5.59 -6.55
CA TYR A 45 3.45 6.83 -6.11
C TYR A 45 2.09 6.61 -5.45
N ARG A 46 1.27 5.72 -6.00
CA ARG A 46 -0.02 5.32 -5.41
C ARG A 46 0.13 4.73 -4.01
N GLU A 47 1.10 3.85 -3.82
CA GLU A 47 1.34 3.22 -2.51
C GLU A 47 1.89 4.20 -1.48
N ILE A 48 2.74 5.15 -1.90
CA ILE A 48 3.20 6.22 -1.00
C ILE A 48 2.01 7.05 -0.51
N VAL A 49 1.15 7.48 -1.42
CA VAL A 49 -0.04 8.29 -1.07
C VAL A 49 -1.04 7.50 -0.22
N LEU A 50 -1.24 6.21 -0.53
CA LEU A 50 -2.09 5.34 0.28
C LEU A 50 -1.54 5.15 1.69
N ASN A 51 -0.25 4.86 1.83
CA ASN A 51 0.40 4.69 3.14
C ASN A 51 0.46 6.00 3.93
N PHE A 52 0.67 7.13 3.27
CA PHE A 52 0.55 8.45 3.87
C PHE A 52 -0.84 8.66 4.47
N SER A 53 -1.90 8.43 3.68
CA SER A 53 -3.29 8.58 4.17
C SER A 53 -3.60 7.66 5.36
N ARG A 54 -3.02 6.45 5.36
CA ARG A 54 -3.12 5.50 6.49
C ARG A 54 -2.35 5.99 7.72
N ALA A 55 -1.15 6.54 7.56
CA ALA A 55 -0.36 7.08 8.66
C ALA A 55 -1.09 8.24 9.36
N VAL A 56 -1.61 9.21 8.59
CA VAL A 56 -2.41 10.32 9.13
C VAL A 56 -3.68 9.79 9.80
N SER A 57 -4.34 8.81 9.19
CA SER A 57 -5.51 8.15 9.79
C SER A 57 -5.22 7.44 11.12
N ILE A 58 -3.99 6.97 11.34
CA ILE A 58 -3.58 6.43 12.65
C ILE A 58 -3.45 7.58 13.65
N GLY A 59 -2.86 8.71 13.26
CA GLY A 59 -2.73 9.88 14.12
C GLY A 59 -4.09 10.46 14.54
N LEU A 60 -5.04 10.61 13.61
CA LEU A 60 -6.41 11.05 13.90
C LEU A 60 -7.08 10.13 14.95
N LYS A 61 -6.94 8.81 14.81
CA LYS A 61 -7.49 7.83 15.78
C LYS A 61 -6.84 7.92 17.17
N HIS A 62 -5.62 8.44 17.27
CA HIS A 62 -4.93 8.63 18.55
C HIS A 62 -5.08 10.05 19.09
N GLY A 63 -5.99 10.85 18.53
CA GLY A 63 -6.36 12.16 19.06
C GLY A 63 -5.53 13.33 18.52
N VAL A 64 -4.74 13.14 17.47
CA VAL A 64 -4.12 14.29 16.78
C VAL A 64 -5.23 15.09 16.08
N PRO A 65 -5.35 16.41 16.33
CA PRO A 65 -6.39 17.21 15.71
C PRO A 65 -6.19 17.28 14.19
N LEU A 66 -7.29 17.21 13.42
CA LEU A 66 -7.23 17.43 11.98
C LEU A 66 -6.61 18.80 11.63
N GLY A 67 -6.89 19.83 12.43
CA GLY A 67 -6.36 21.18 12.23
C GLY A 67 -4.83 21.24 12.15
N GLU A 68 -4.11 20.49 12.99
CA GLU A 68 -2.63 20.45 12.97
C GLU A 68 -2.13 19.94 11.62
N TYR A 69 -2.73 18.86 11.11
CA TYR A 69 -2.37 18.35 9.79
C TYR A 69 -2.73 19.31 8.65
N VAL A 70 -3.85 20.04 8.78
CA VAL A 70 -4.23 21.03 7.80
C VAL A 70 -3.16 22.11 7.72
N GLU A 71 -2.76 22.70 8.84
CA GLU A 71 -1.75 23.77 8.83
C GLU A 71 -0.39 23.30 8.27
N ASP A 72 0.01 22.05 8.54
CA ASP A 72 1.30 21.51 8.08
C ASP A 72 1.34 21.14 6.58
N PHE A 73 0.20 20.74 6.00
CA PHE A 73 0.17 20.15 4.66
C PHE A 73 -0.47 21.01 3.57
N ILE A 74 -1.26 22.04 3.94
CA ILE A 74 -1.76 23.00 2.95
C ILE A 74 -0.59 23.74 2.28
N PHE A 75 -0.78 24.10 1.02
CA PHE A 75 0.22 24.76 0.16
C PHE A 75 1.53 23.98 -0.04
N SER A 76 1.58 22.70 0.35
CA SER A 76 2.66 21.80 -0.06
C SER A 76 2.69 21.70 -1.59
N LYS A 77 3.89 21.77 -2.18
CA LYS A 77 4.10 21.89 -3.63
C LYS A 77 4.79 20.66 -4.18
N PHE A 78 4.09 19.87 -4.97
CA PHE A 78 4.62 18.76 -5.75
C PHE A 78 3.54 18.23 -6.70
N GLU A 79 3.95 17.53 -7.75
CA GLU A 79 3.03 16.95 -8.72
C GLU A 79 2.29 15.71 -8.17
N PRO A 80 1.04 15.45 -8.59
CA PRO A 80 0.18 16.26 -9.46
C PRO A 80 -0.29 17.61 -8.87
N SER A 81 -0.19 18.67 -9.68
CA SER A 81 -0.65 20.03 -9.37
C SER A 81 -1.49 20.63 -10.50
N GLY A 82 -2.15 21.76 -10.24
CA GLY A 82 -2.87 22.54 -11.25
C GLY A 82 -4.38 22.61 -11.04
N VAL A 83 -5.13 22.73 -12.14
CA VAL A 83 -6.58 22.94 -12.13
C VAL A 83 -7.29 21.71 -11.56
N VAL A 84 -8.26 21.96 -10.69
CA VAL A 84 -9.11 20.94 -10.06
C VAL A 84 -10.47 20.94 -10.74
N GLN A 85 -10.90 19.77 -11.18
CA GLN A 85 -12.23 19.50 -11.72
C GLN A 85 -12.99 18.54 -10.79
N GLY A 86 -14.31 18.68 -10.74
CA GLY A 86 -15.17 17.82 -9.90
C GLY A 86 -15.30 18.25 -8.44
N ASN A 87 -14.60 19.32 -8.02
CA ASN A 87 -14.79 19.95 -6.70
C ASN A 87 -15.49 21.32 -6.85
N ALA A 88 -16.48 21.58 -6.00
CA ALA A 88 -17.25 22.82 -6.02
C ALA A 88 -16.45 24.02 -5.49
N SER A 89 -15.66 23.82 -4.44
CA SER A 89 -15.01 24.87 -3.64
C SER A 89 -13.55 25.13 -4.03
N ILE A 90 -12.81 24.09 -4.43
CA ILE A 90 -11.38 24.17 -4.78
C ILE A 90 -11.23 24.03 -6.29
N LYS A 91 -10.64 25.03 -6.96
CA LYS A 91 -10.50 25.09 -8.44
C LYS A 91 -9.07 24.90 -8.92
N SER A 92 -8.10 25.02 -8.04
CA SER A 92 -6.67 24.83 -8.33
C SER A 92 -5.93 24.41 -7.06
N THR A 93 -4.89 23.62 -7.23
CA THR A 93 -4.08 23.13 -6.11
C THR A 93 -2.60 23.05 -6.45
N THR A 94 -1.73 23.15 -5.44
CA THR A 94 -0.28 23.02 -5.64
C THR A 94 0.22 21.59 -5.42
N SER A 95 -0.63 20.70 -4.90
CA SER A 95 -0.40 19.26 -4.83
C SER A 95 -1.69 18.48 -4.52
N ILE A 96 -1.62 17.15 -4.57
CA ILE A 96 -2.68 16.26 -4.10
C ILE A 96 -2.91 16.39 -2.59
N LEU A 97 -1.86 16.56 -1.80
CA LEU A 97 -1.99 16.70 -0.35
C LEU A 97 -2.61 18.05 0.02
N ASP A 98 -2.16 19.12 -0.63
CA ASP A 98 -2.75 20.45 -0.50
C ASP A 98 -4.25 20.44 -0.85
N TYR A 99 -4.66 19.74 -1.90
CA TYR A 99 -6.07 19.55 -2.22
C TYR A 99 -6.80 18.76 -1.13
N THR A 100 -6.23 17.64 -0.71
CA THR A 100 -6.86 16.73 0.26
C THR A 100 -7.11 17.44 1.59
N PHE A 101 -6.10 18.12 2.14
CA PHE A 101 -6.24 18.78 3.43
C PHE A 101 -7.14 20.02 3.37
N ARG A 102 -7.17 20.74 2.25
CA ARG A 102 -8.17 21.81 2.07
C ARG A 102 -9.59 21.26 1.99
N GLU A 103 -9.80 20.18 1.25
CA GLU A 103 -11.11 19.54 1.15
C GLU A 103 -11.61 19.04 2.51
N LEU A 104 -10.72 18.42 3.29
CA LEU A 104 -11.03 17.99 4.66
C LEU A 104 -11.28 19.19 5.60
N ALA A 105 -10.51 20.27 5.48
CA ALA A 105 -10.67 21.47 6.29
C ALA A 105 -12.01 22.18 6.03
N ILE A 106 -12.39 22.32 4.75
CA ILE A 106 -13.68 22.88 4.37
C ILE A 106 -14.81 21.98 4.89
N SER A 107 -14.73 20.67 4.65
CA SER A 107 -15.81 19.73 4.98
C SER A 107 -15.99 19.45 6.47
N HIS A 108 -14.91 19.47 7.27
CA HIS A 108 -14.94 19.08 8.68
C HIS A 108 -14.66 20.23 9.66
N LEU A 109 -13.92 21.25 9.26
CA LEU A 109 -13.55 22.38 10.13
C LEU A 109 -14.28 23.67 9.76
N GLY A 110 -15.04 23.69 8.65
CA GLY A 110 -15.75 24.88 8.19
C GLY A 110 -14.81 26.00 7.71
N ARG A 111 -13.57 25.66 7.31
CA ARG A 111 -12.57 26.62 6.82
C ARG A 111 -12.86 27.07 5.38
N ASN A 112 -13.93 27.84 5.21
CA ASN A 112 -14.34 28.40 3.93
C ASN A 112 -13.32 29.41 3.36
N ASP A 113 -12.42 29.92 4.20
CA ASP A 113 -11.31 30.78 3.80
C ASP A 113 -10.28 30.06 2.91
N LEU A 114 -10.28 28.72 2.92
CA LEU A 114 -9.47 27.89 2.02
C LEU A 114 -10.17 27.57 0.69
N ALA A 115 -11.45 27.94 0.55
CA ALA A 115 -12.18 27.81 -0.71
C ALA A 115 -11.72 28.90 -1.69
N GLN A 116 -11.68 28.56 -2.97
CA GLN A 116 -11.24 29.47 -4.05
C GLN A 116 -12.42 30.05 -4.84
N VAL A 117 -13.64 29.72 -4.46
CA VAL A 117 -14.87 30.31 -4.98
C VAL A 117 -15.72 30.72 -3.76
N GLU A 118 -16.07 32.00 -3.70
CA GLU A 118 -17.11 32.48 -2.80
C GLU A 118 -18.45 31.93 -3.33
N ASP A 119 -19.24 31.27 -2.47
CA ASP A 119 -20.51 30.60 -2.75
C ASP A 119 -20.45 29.10 -3.14
N ALA A 120 -20.00 28.25 -2.21
CA ALA A 120 -20.39 26.84 -2.21
C ALA A 120 -21.60 26.64 -1.27
N VAL A 121 -22.81 26.64 -1.86
CA VAL A 121 -24.03 26.12 -1.20
C VAL A 121 -23.79 24.67 -0.80
N PRO A 122 -24.14 24.23 0.43
CA PRO A 122 -23.95 22.85 0.83
C PRO A 122 -24.92 21.97 0.05
N ILE A 123 -24.44 21.27 -0.98
CA ILE A 123 -25.20 20.18 -1.59
C ILE A 123 -25.12 18.98 -0.64
N ARG A 124 -26.03 18.98 0.33
CA ARG A 124 -26.58 17.74 0.87
C ARG A 124 -27.59 17.22 -0.15
N ASP A 125 -27.10 16.40 -1.05
CA ASP A 125 -27.80 15.24 -1.62
C ASP A 125 -26.97 14.73 -2.79
N SER A 126 -26.14 13.75 -2.50
CA SER A 126 -25.81 12.72 -3.49
C SER A 126 -26.23 11.41 -2.86
N VAL A 127 -27.23 10.83 -3.51
CA VAL A 127 -27.76 9.48 -3.40
C VAL A 127 -26.70 8.49 -2.91
N GLN A 128 -27.13 7.58 -2.04
CA GLN A 128 -26.37 6.40 -1.66
C GLN A 128 -25.91 5.64 -2.91
N ASP A 129 -24.65 5.81 -3.29
CA ASP A 129 -23.88 4.73 -3.89
C ASP A 129 -23.11 4.07 -2.74
N GLU A 130 -23.77 3.11 -2.09
CA GLU A 130 -23.06 2.10 -1.32
C GLU A 130 -22.18 1.29 -2.30
N ASP A 131 -20.94 1.02 -1.89
CA ASP A 131 -19.99 0.08 -2.51
C ASP A 131 -19.27 0.44 -3.82
N ASP A 132 -18.46 1.52 -3.83
CA ASP A 132 -17.51 1.80 -4.93
C ASP A 132 -16.11 2.31 -4.49
N ALA A 133 -15.56 1.78 -3.40
CA ALA A 133 -14.15 1.39 -3.50
C ALA A 133 -14.14 0.20 -4.46
N PRO A 134 -13.21 0.08 -5.45
CA PRO A 134 -13.13 -1.19 -6.17
C PRO A 134 -12.95 -2.24 -5.09
N ASN A 135 -13.94 -3.11 -4.93
CA ASN A 135 -13.79 -4.32 -4.14
C ASN A 135 -12.83 -5.17 -4.97
N LEU A 136 -11.55 -4.80 -4.95
CA LEU A 136 -10.47 -5.51 -5.59
C LEU A 136 -10.65 -6.92 -5.06
N SER A 137 -11.02 -7.83 -5.93
CA SER A 137 -11.13 -9.23 -5.57
C SER A 137 -9.82 -9.65 -4.88
N GLY A 138 -9.85 -10.70 -4.07
CA GLY A 138 -8.62 -11.24 -3.48
C GLY A 138 -7.50 -11.43 -4.50
N ARG A 139 -7.87 -11.67 -5.77
CA ARG A 139 -6.98 -11.78 -6.93
C ARG A 139 -6.40 -10.46 -7.42
N GLU A 140 -7.19 -9.39 -7.52
CA GLU A 140 -6.68 -8.10 -7.98
C GLU A 140 -5.74 -7.48 -6.93
N ARG A 141 -6.02 -7.70 -5.64
CA ARG A 141 -5.09 -7.37 -4.54
C ARG A 141 -3.80 -8.18 -4.64
N MET A 142 -3.90 -9.47 -4.96
CA MET A 142 -2.74 -10.34 -5.16
C MET A 142 -1.87 -9.87 -6.33
N ALA A 143 -2.50 -9.57 -7.46
CA ALA A 143 -1.80 -9.12 -8.66
C ALA A 143 -1.08 -7.79 -8.38
N LEU A 144 -1.74 -6.88 -7.66
CA LEU A 144 -1.12 -5.62 -7.24
C LEU A 144 0.11 -5.86 -6.35
N ASN A 145 -0.01 -6.73 -5.33
CA ASN A 145 1.12 -7.06 -4.45
C ASN A 145 2.27 -7.75 -5.20
N CYS A 146 1.99 -8.61 -6.17
CA CYS A 146 3.02 -9.23 -7.01
C CYS A 146 3.81 -8.17 -7.80
N ALA A 147 3.10 -7.20 -8.37
CA ALA A 147 3.72 -6.10 -9.13
C ALA A 147 4.57 -5.18 -8.23
N VAL A 148 4.12 -4.90 -7.00
CA VAL A 148 4.89 -4.11 -6.02
C VAL A 148 6.20 -4.82 -5.67
N VAL A 149 6.14 -6.11 -5.32
CA VAL A 149 7.34 -6.87 -4.96
C VAL A 149 8.29 -7.01 -6.15
N SER A 150 7.78 -7.23 -7.36
CA SER A 150 8.60 -7.30 -8.58
C SER A 150 9.37 -6.01 -8.81
N ARG A 151 8.69 -4.86 -8.75
CA ARG A 151 9.32 -3.55 -8.93
C ARG A 151 10.36 -3.23 -7.84
N SER A 152 10.10 -3.61 -6.60
CA SER A 152 11.09 -3.43 -5.51
C SER A 152 12.35 -4.26 -5.75
N LEU A 153 12.21 -5.48 -6.28
CA LEU A 153 13.34 -6.34 -6.65
C LEU A 153 14.10 -5.80 -7.87
N GLU A 154 13.39 -5.32 -8.89
CA GLU A 154 13.99 -4.69 -10.08
C GLU A 154 14.83 -3.46 -9.70
N ALA A 155 14.28 -2.57 -8.86
CA ALA A 155 15.00 -1.41 -8.36
C ALA A 155 16.24 -1.81 -7.55
N PHE A 156 16.13 -2.85 -6.71
CA PHE A 156 17.27 -3.37 -5.96
C PHE A 156 18.35 -3.98 -6.87
N MET A 157 17.97 -4.70 -7.92
CA MET A 157 18.90 -5.22 -8.93
C MET A 157 19.64 -4.10 -9.67
N GLU A 158 18.95 -3.01 -9.99
CA GLU A 158 19.53 -1.85 -10.67
C GLU A 158 20.53 -1.10 -9.77
N GLU A 159 20.18 -0.90 -8.50
CA GLU A 159 21.04 -0.27 -7.51
C GLU A 159 22.31 -1.10 -7.24
N THR A 160 22.17 -2.42 -7.08
CA THR A 160 23.31 -3.33 -6.84
C THR A 160 24.15 -3.60 -8.09
N ALA A 161 23.64 -3.30 -9.30
CA ALA A 161 24.40 -3.40 -10.55
C ALA A 161 25.63 -2.49 -10.57
N HIS A 162 25.54 -1.32 -9.92
CA HIS A 162 26.59 -0.32 -9.87
C HIS A 162 27.64 -0.62 -8.80
N GLN A 163 27.39 -1.63 -7.95
CA GLN A 163 28.21 -1.98 -6.80
C GLN A 163 28.91 -3.34 -7.00
N LYS A 164 29.19 -3.74 -8.25
CA LYS A 164 29.85 -5.02 -8.54
C LYS A 164 31.18 -5.12 -7.76
N PRO A 165 31.38 -6.14 -6.92
CA PRO A 165 32.62 -6.28 -6.15
C PRO A 165 33.83 -6.57 -7.04
N ASN A 166 35.04 -6.29 -6.54
CA ASN A 166 36.30 -6.57 -7.23
C ASN A 166 36.95 -7.89 -6.82
N ASP A 167 36.47 -8.52 -5.73
CA ASP A 167 36.99 -9.78 -5.20
C ASP A 167 36.25 -10.98 -5.81
N GLU A 168 36.96 -12.05 -6.15
CA GLU A 168 36.43 -13.22 -6.88
C GLU A 168 35.32 -13.94 -6.09
N GLN A 169 35.47 -14.09 -4.78
CA GLN A 169 34.44 -14.71 -3.93
C GLN A 169 33.22 -13.80 -3.77
N ALA A 170 33.45 -12.49 -3.62
CA ALA A 170 32.37 -11.52 -3.52
C ALA A 170 31.59 -11.37 -4.85
N ILE A 171 32.24 -11.58 -6.00
CA ILE A 171 31.59 -11.62 -7.31
C ILE A 171 30.66 -12.84 -7.39
N GLU A 172 31.11 -14.02 -6.97
CA GLU A 172 30.28 -15.24 -6.99
C GLU A 172 29.02 -15.10 -6.10
N ASP A 173 29.18 -14.55 -4.90
CA ASP A 173 28.06 -14.26 -3.99
C ASP A 173 27.09 -13.23 -4.58
N TRP A 174 27.61 -12.17 -5.20
CA TRP A 174 26.82 -11.14 -5.87
C TRP A 174 26.06 -11.68 -7.09
N GLU A 175 26.69 -12.52 -7.91
CA GLU A 175 26.04 -13.18 -9.05
C GLU A 175 24.95 -14.14 -8.57
N THR A 176 25.22 -14.89 -7.51
CA THR A 176 24.23 -15.77 -6.86
C THR A 176 23.02 -14.97 -6.36
N MET A 177 23.24 -13.84 -5.70
CA MET A 177 22.17 -12.94 -5.26
C MET A 177 21.33 -12.44 -6.43
N ARG A 178 21.96 -11.99 -7.52
CA ARG A 178 21.21 -11.52 -8.70
C ARG A 178 20.41 -12.64 -9.38
N ASN A 179 20.95 -13.85 -9.44
CA ASN A 179 20.24 -15.02 -9.98
C ASN A 179 19.02 -15.40 -9.12
N ASP A 180 19.16 -15.34 -7.79
CA ASP A 180 18.04 -15.57 -6.87
C ASP A 180 16.94 -14.50 -7.03
N ILE A 181 17.31 -13.22 -7.23
CA ILE A 181 16.35 -12.14 -7.48
C ILE A 181 15.66 -12.31 -8.83
N ALA A 182 16.39 -12.63 -9.89
CA ALA A 182 15.83 -12.89 -11.21
C ALA A 182 14.79 -14.02 -11.14
N THR A 183 15.10 -15.08 -10.38
CA THR A 183 14.16 -16.18 -10.12
C THR A 183 12.89 -15.69 -9.42
N LEU A 184 13.02 -14.80 -8.41
CA LEU A 184 11.85 -14.21 -7.73
C LEU A 184 10.99 -13.38 -8.67
N ILE A 185 11.59 -12.52 -9.49
CA ILE A 185 10.90 -11.69 -10.48
C ILE A 185 10.15 -12.57 -11.49
N GLU A 186 10.79 -13.65 -11.96
CA GLU A 186 10.16 -14.60 -12.88
C GLU A 186 8.92 -15.26 -12.23
N GLN A 187 9.04 -15.74 -10.98
CA GLN A 187 7.91 -16.34 -10.27
C GLN A 187 6.79 -15.33 -10.02
N LEU A 188 7.10 -14.08 -9.66
CA LEU A 188 6.14 -13.00 -9.46
C LEU A 188 5.42 -12.63 -10.76
N THR A 189 6.17 -12.50 -11.86
CA THR A 189 5.63 -12.17 -13.18
C THR A 189 4.71 -13.27 -13.69
N ALA A 190 5.09 -14.53 -13.51
CA ALA A 190 4.28 -15.66 -13.91
C ALA A 190 3.00 -15.80 -13.05
N LEU A 191 3.10 -15.56 -11.74
CA LEU A 191 1.95 -15.50 -10.85
C LEU A 191 1.01 -14.34 -11.20
N TYR A 192 1.56 -13.16 -11.50
CA TYR A 192 0.82 -11.99 -11.95
C TYR A 192 0.05 -12.25 -13.26
N GLY A 193 0.71 -12.86 -14.26
CA GLY A 193 0.09 -13.20 -15.54
C GLY A 193 -1.09 -14.17 -15.39
N ASP A 194 -0.96 -15.17 -14.51
CA ASP A 194 -2.04 -16.14 -14.27
C ASP A 194 -3.18 -15.55 -13.42
N LEU A 195 -2.89 -14.60 -12.52
CA LEU A 195 -3.90 -13.88 -11.73
C LEU A 195 -4.77 -12.96 -12.58
N LEU A 196 -4.19 -12.32 -13.59
CA LEU A 196 -4.91 -11.45 -14.53
C LEU A 196 -5.49 -12.18 -15.74
N SER A 197 -5.19 -13.48 -15.90
CA SER A 197 -5.70 -14.28 -17.00
C SER A 197 -7.23 -14.44 -16.96
N LYS A 198 -7.88 -14.09 -18.08
CA LYS A 198 -9.31 -14.37 -18.31
C LYS A 198 -9.58 -15.86 -18.56
N ASP A 199 -8.56 -16.63 -18.92
CA ASP A 199 -8.65 -18.06 -19.19
C ASP A 199 -8.72 -18.86 -17.88
N SER A 200 -9.85 -19.56 -17.68
CA SER A 200 -10.13 -20.35 -16.48
C SER A 200 -9.26 -21.61 -16.37
N SER A 201 -8.70 -22.11 -17.47
CA SER A 201 -7.86 -23.30 -17.49
C SER A 201 -6.49 -23.07 -16.81
N LYS A 202 -5.94 -21.86 -16.94
CA LYS A 202 -4.70 -21.37 -16.29
C LYS A 202 -4.89 -21.08 -14.79
N ARG A 203 -6.12 -21.07 -14.28
CA ARG A 203 -6.43 -20.75 -12.87
C ARG A 203 -6.18 -21.89 -11.89
N ARG A 204 -5.86 -23.09 -12.36
CA ARG A 204 -5.74 -24.30 -11.53
C ARG A 204 -4.41 -24.45 -10.77
N ASP A 205 -3.34 -23.74 -11.15
CA ASP A 205 -2.01 -23.87 -10.51
C ASP A 205 -1.56 -22.61 -9.73
N ILE A 206 -2.51 -21.74 -9.35
CA ILE A 206 -2.19 -20.53 -8.59
C ILE A 206 -1.56 -20.88 -7.23
N ASP A 207 -2.07 -21.90 -6.55
CA ASP A 207 -1.52 -22.35 -5.26
C ASP A 207 -0.12 -22.96 -5.42
N GLY A 208 0.12 -23.75 -6.47
CA GLY A 208 1.46 -24.29 -6.76
C GLY A 208 2.48 -23.20 -7.08
N ARG A 209 2.10 -22.15 -7.82
CA ARG A 209 2.97 -20.98 -8.04
C ARG A 209 3.24 -20.19 -6.77
N ARG A 210 2.23 -20.07 -5.90
CA ARG A 210 2.35 -19.40 -4.61
C ARG A 210 3.35 -20.10 -3.71
N ASP A 211 3.31 -21.43 -3.66
CA ASP A 211 4.26 -22.22 -2.89
C ASP A 211 5.68 -22.13 -3.46
N ARG A 212 5.82 -22.14 -4.79
CA ARG A 212 7.12 -21.93 -5.45
C ARG A 212 7.71 -20.55 -5.16
N LEU A 213 6.88 -19.51 -5.21
CA LEU A 213 7.29 -18.14 -4.85
C LEU A 213 7.70 -18.04 -3.38
N ALA A 214 6.92 -18.63 -2.48
CA ALA A 214 7.23 -18.65 -1.06
C ALA A 214 8.54 -19.38 -0.77
N ALA A 215 8.76 -20.54 -1.38
CA ALA A 215 10.01 -21.29 -1.25
C ALA A 215 11.22 -20.55 -1.85
N ALA A 216 11.03 -19.82 -2.95
CA ALA A 216 12.08 -18.97 -3.52
C ALA A 216 12.41 -17.80 -2.60
N ALA A 217 11.39 -17.12 -2.05
CA ALA A 217 11.58 -15.98 -1.14
C ALA A 217 12.30 -16.41 0.13
N SER A 218 11.89 -17.55 0.72
CA SER A 218 12.56 -18.11 1.90
C SER A 218 14.03 -18.38 1.65
N ARG A 219 14.39 -19.07 0.56
CA ARG A 219 15.79 -19.33 0.21
C ARG A 219 16.60 -18.05 0.01
N PHE A 220 16.00 -17.05 -0.62
CA PHE A 220 16.63 -15.76 -0.84
C PHE A 220 16.92 -15.04 0.48
N PHE A 221 15.95 -14.93 1.38
CA PHE A 221 16.16 -14.26 2.67
C PHE A 221 17.08 -15.06 3.59
N GLU A 222 17.03 -16.39 3.58
CA GLU A 222 17.98 -17.21 4.35
C GLU A 222 19.42 -16.97 3.92
N ARG A 223 19.66 -16.86 2.61
CA ARG A 223 21.01 -16.69 2.05
C ARG A 223 21.54 -15.27 2.18
N HIS A 224 20.71 -14.26 1.94
CA HIS A 224 21.18 -12.88 1.73
C HIS A 224 20.76 -11.89 2.82
N SER A 225 19.89 -12.27 3.75
CA SER A 225 19.38 -11.31 4.77
C SER A 225 20.48 -10.71 5.65
N GLN A 226 21.57 -11.43 5.94
CA GLN A 226 22.63 -10.90 6.81
C GLN A 226 23.61 -9.97 6.09
N THR A 227 23.73 -10.11 4.77
CA THR A 227 24.64 -9.32 3.94
C THR A 227 23.98 -8.05 3.38
N MET A 228 22.65 -7.96 3.41
CA MET A 228 21.88 -6.80 2.98
C MET A 228 21.93 -5.64 3.98
N ASP A 229 21.88 -4.43 3.44
CA ASP A 229 21.57 -3.23 4.22
C ASP A 229 20.24 -3.40 4.96
N VAL A 230 20.19 -2.94 6.20
CA VAL A 230 19.04 -3.13 7.09
C VAL A 230 17.79 -2.45 6.52
N SER A 231 17.91 -1.26 5.93
CA SER A 231 16.77 -0.54 5.35
C SER A 231 16.18 -1.31 4.17
N VAL A 232 17.05 -1.77 3.27
CA VAL A 232 16.67 -2.56 2.10
C VAL A 232 16.01 -3.87 2.51
N ARG A 233 16.62 -4.59 3.45
CA ARG A 233 16.08 -5.84 4.00
C ARG A 233 14.69 -5.66 4.59
N MET A 234 14.50 -4.60 5.39
CA MET A 234 13.21 -4.33 6.05
C MET A 234 12.13 -3.97 5.03
N SER A 235 12.46 -3.14 4.04
CA SER A 235 11.55 -2.77 2.95
C SER A 235 11.11 -3.99 2.14
N LEU A 236 12.07 -4.82 1.72
CA LEU A 236 11.80 -5.99 0.90
C LEU A 236 11.01 -7.05 1.68
N ALA A 237 11.39 -7.32 2.92
CA ALA A 237 10.68 -8.29 3.75
C ALA A 237 9.27 -7.82 4.12
N ALA A 238 9.03 -6.52 4.34
CA ALA A 238 7.69 -5.98 4.52
C ALA A 238 6.81 -6.16 3.27
N ALA A 239 7.37 -5.97 2.08
CA ALA A 239 6.67 -6.17 0.81
C ALA A 239 6.26 -7.65 0.63
N PHE A 240 7.16 -8.59 0.92
CA PHE A 240 6.88 -10.03 0.87
C PHE A 240 5.87 -10.48 1.93
N VAL A 241 5.91 -9.95 3.15
CA VAL A 241 4.90 -10.22 4.18
C VAL A 241 3.52 -9.73 3.74
N GLY A 242 3.43 -8.54 3.15
CA GLY A 242 2.19 -8.01 2.58
C GLY A 242 1.61 -8.94 1.50
N LEU A 243 2.48 -9.42 0.60
CA LEU A 243 2.12 -10.38 -0.44
C LEU A 243 1.64 -11.71 0.16
N PHE A 244 2.40 -12.31 1.08
CA PHE A 244 2.04 -13.59 1.68
C PHE A 244 0.80 -13.55 2.56
N ASN A 245 0.54 -12.41 3.23
CA ASN A 245 -0.70 -12.22 3.98
C ASN A 245 -1.92 -12.19 3.05
N THR A 246 -1.81 -11.56 1.88
CA THR A 246 -2.87 -11.69 0.86
C THR A 246 -2.97 -13.09 0.28
N MET A 247 -1.94 -13.92 0.47
CA MET A 247 -1.91 -15.31 0.04
C MET A 247 -2.54 -16.29 1.03
N GLY A 248 -2.71 -15.94 2.29
CA GLY A 248 -3.02 -16.98 3.30
C GLY A 248 -1.97 -18.07 3.31
N ALA A 249 -0.71 -17.72 3.00
CA ALA A 249 0.41 -18.64 3.05
C ALA A 249 0.60 -19.14 4.49
N THR A 250 1.03 -20.40 4.65
CA THR A 250 1.24 -20.99 5.98
C THR A 250 2.37 -20.27 6.72
N MET A 251 2.27 -20.18 8.05
CA MET A 251 3.30 -19.52 8.87
C MET A 251 4.70 -20.11 8.66
N ALA A 252 4.80 -21.40 8.34
CA ALA A 252 6.06 -22.06 8.01
C ALA A 252 6.78 -21.42 6.80
N LEU A 253 6.02 -20.95 5.81
CA LEU A 253 6.57 -20.31 4.60
C LEU A 253 6.96 -18.85 4.82
N VAL A 254 6.32 -18.15 5.77
CA VAL A 254 6.58 -16.72 6.05
C VAL A 254 7.64 -16.54 7.15
N THR A 255 7.95 -17.60 7.90
CA THR A 255 8.89 -17.57 9.04
C THR A 255 10.28 -17.03 8.67
N PRO A 256 10.93 -17.41 7.57
CA PRO A 256 12.26 -16.89 7.20
C PRO A 256 12.23 -15.38 6.90
N VAL A 257 11.15 -14.90 6.27
CA VAL A 257 10.94 -13.48 5.97
C VAL A 257 10.71 -12.67 7.25
N LEU A 258 9.93 -13.21 8.19
CA LEU A 258 9.76 -12.62 9.51
C LEU A 258 11.06 -12.62 10.32
N LEU A 259 11.89 -13.67 10.16
CA LEU A 259 13.21 -13.75 10.81
C LEU A 259 14.14 -12.65 10.30
N ALA A 260 14.09 -12.36 9.00
CA ALA A 260 14.80 -11.24 8.38
C ALA A 260 14.32 -9.87 8.90
N LEU A 261 13.03 -9.73 9.26
CA LEU A 261 12.46 -8.49 9.82
C LEU A 261 12.80 -8.27 11.30
N PHE A 262 12.70 -9.32 12.12
CA PHE A 262 12.63 -9.14 13.58
C PHE A 262 13.70 -9.89 14.37
N GLY A 263 14.53 -10.71 13.70
CA GLY A 263 15.49 -11.60 14.35
C GLY A 263 14.84 -12.77 15.10
N GLY A 264 15.63 -13.81 15.40
CA GLY A 264 15.11 -15.09 15.91
C GLY A 264 14.32 -15.01 17.23
N GLY A 265 14.71 -14.14 18.16
CA GLY A 265 14.05 -14.01 19.47
C GLY A 265 12.62 -13.44 19.40
N THR A 266 12.41 -12.45 18.53
CA THR A 266 11.11 -11.79 18.36
C THR A 266 10.15 -12.67 17.56
N VAL A 267 10.64 -13.36 16.53
CA VAL A 267 9.81 -14.25 15.71
C VAL A 267 9.32 -15.45 16.51
N THR A 268 10.15 -16.04 17.36
CA THR A 268 9.72 -17.15 18.23
C THR A 268 8.57 -16.74 19.16
N SER A 269 8.59 -15.49 19.65
CA SER A 269 7.51 -14.94 20.47
C SER A 269 6.23 -14.65 19.68
N ILE A 270 6.35 -14.18 18.44
CA ILE A 270 5.23 -13.94 17.53
C ILE A 270 4.59 -15.27 17.11
N LEU A 271 5.39 -16.26 16.72
CA LEU A 271 4.93 -17.60 16.34
C LEU A 271 4.21 -18.30 17.49
N LYS A 272 4.70 -18.15 18.74
CA LYS A 272 4.06 -18.71 19.93
C LYS A 272 2.72 -18.04 20.26
N LYS A 273 2.55 -16.75 19.93
CA LYS A 273 1.27 -16.02 20.06
C LYS A 273 0.27 -16.32 18.94
N LEU A 274 0.76 -16.77 17.78
CA LEU A 274 -0.05 -17.09 16.59
C LEU A 274 -0.27 -18.60 16.38
N GLY A 275 0.18 -19.45 17.32
CA GLY A 275 -0.05 -20.89 17.28
C GLY A 275 -1.54 -21.26 17.32
N PRO A 276 -1.93 -22.45 16.81
CA PRO A 276 -3.31 -22.76 16.48
C PRO A 276 -4.23 -22.69 17.70
N THR A 277 -5.35 -21.98 17.56
CA THR A 277 -6.51 -22.10 18.44
C THR A 277 -6.95 -23.56 18.44
N LYS A 278 -6.90 -24.20 19.61
CA LYS A 278 -7.55 -25.49 19.85
C LYS A 278 -9.05 -25.35 19.58
N ASP A 279 -9.49 -25.72 18.40
CA ASP A 279 -10.91 -25.98 18.09
C ASP A 279 -11.01 -27.11 17.04
N GLN A 280 -10.67 -28.31 17.50
CA GLN A 280 -11.12 -29.59 16.92
C GLN A 280 -11.20 -30.60 18.07
N GLU A 281 -12.26 -30.52 18.87
CA GLU A 281 -12.79 -31.68 19.61
C GLU A 281 -14.29 -31.47 19.87
N LYS A 282 -15.08 -31.86 18.86
CA LYS A 282 -16.32 -32.61 19.02
C LYS A 282 -16.63 -33.34 17.72
#